data_AF-A0A926Z9G9-F1
#
_entry.id   AF-A0A926Z9G9-F1
#
_cell.length_a   1.000
_cell.length_b   1.000
_cell.length_c   1.000
_cell.angle_alpha   90.00
_cell.angle_beta   90.00
_cell.angle_gamma   90.00
#
_symmetry.space_group_name_H-M   'P 1'
#
loop_
_entity.id
_entity.type
_entity.pdbx_description
1 polymer ?
#
loop_
_entity_poly.entity_id
_entity_poly.type
_entity_poly.pdbx_seq_one_letter_code
_entity_poly.pdbx_strand_id
1 'polypeptide(L)'
;MFETHYFVTGSYGVLSNKGEVSFSFRKKVSLQHDGTPEGESEELHRLIESLEKEAIAQHGQHWRAQGFTDSDARWQLLTITPLATSRRSEP
;
A
#
# COMPACT_ATOMS: atom_id res chain seq x y z
N MET A 1 -17.16 -4.87 16.54
CA MET A 1 -16.21 -4.56 15.46
C MET A 1 -15.38 -3.32 15.83
N PHE A 2 -14.09 -3.31 15.49
CA PHE A 2 -13.18 -2.17 15.69
C PHE A 2 -12.80 -1.54 14.35
N GLU A 3 -12.53 -0.24 14.35
CA GLU A 3 -11.93 0.48 13.23
C GLU A 3 -10.60 1.11 13.66
N THR A 4 -9.51 0.70 13.03
CA THR A 4 -8.18 1.30 13.23
C THR A 4 -7.77 2.11 12.00
N HIS A 5 -7.37 3.36 12.24
CA HIS A 5 -6.84 4.24 11.21
C HIS A 5 -5.32 4.12 11.11
N TYR A 6 -4.81 4.07 9.88
CA TYR A 6 -3.38 4.00 9.59
C TYR A 6 -2.94 5.08 8.62
N PHE A 7 -1.68 5.50 8.74
CA PHE A 7 -0.94 6.00 7.59
C PHE A 7 -0.08 4.87 7.01
N VAL A 8 -0.28 4.59 5.73
CA VAL A 8 0.56 3.68 4.96
C VAL A 8 1.39 4.51 3.99
N THR A 9 2.71 4.33 4.05
CA THR A 9 3.66 4.95 3.14
C THR A 9 4.38 3.86 2.38
N GLY A 10 4.44 3.99 1.06
CA GLY A 10 5.16 3.07 0.19
C GLY A 10 5.74 3.79 -1.00
N SER A 11 6.56 3.08 -1.76
CA SER A 11 7.07 3.53 -3.04
C SER A 11 6.89 2.46 -4.09
N TYR A 12 6.71 2.91 -5.32
CA TYR A 12 6.73 2.07 -6.51
C TYR A 12 7.65 2.75 -7.50
N GLY A 13 8.75 2.09 -7.86
CA GLY A 13 9.74 2.63 -8.79
C GLY A 13 10.33 1.59 -9.73
N VAL A 14 11.07 2.08 -10.72
CA VAL A 14 11.98 1.30 -11.55
C VAL A 14 13.41 1.78 -11.29
N LEU A 15 14.32 0.82 -11.14
CA LEU A 15 15.76 1.08 -11.15
C LEU A 15 16.35 0.48 -12.41
N SER A 16 16.97 1.31 -13.25
CA SER A 16 17.56 0.87 -14.51
C SER A 16 18.94 1.47 -14.73
N ASN A 17 19.64 0.96 -15.75
CA ASN A 17 20.87 1.56 -16.26
C ASN A 17 20.69 2.97 -16.85
N LYS A 18 19.44 3.42 -17.07
CA LYS A 18 19.10 4.77 -17.56
C LYS A 18 18.72 5.74 -16.43
N GLY A 19 18.68 5.28 -15.19
CA GLY A 19 18.30 6.07 -14.00
C GLY A 19 17.23 5.41 -13.13
N GLU A 20 16.89 6.08 -12.04
CA GLU A 20 15.84 5.71 -11.11
C GLU A 20 14.62 6.62 -11.30
N VAL A 21 13.44 6.01 -11.45
CA VAL A 21 12.16 6.73 -11.41
C VAL A 21 11.30 6.06 -10.35
N SER A 22 11.03 6.77 -9.26
CA SER A 22 10.20 6.26 -8.16
C SER A 22 9.07 7.22 -7.82
N PHE A 23 7.91 6.64 -7.50
CA PHE A 23 6.74 7.34 -6.99
C PHE A 23 6.53 6.92 -5.54
N SER A 24 6.58 7.89 -4.63
CA SER A 24 6.24 7.67 -3.22
C SER A 24 4.80 8.08 -2.97
N PHE A 25 4.08 7.31 -2.16
CA PHE A 25 2.72 7.64 -1.74
C PHE A 25 2.61 7.57 -0.23
N ARG A 26 1.68 8.38 0.31
CA ARG A 26 1.24 8.31 1.70
C ARG A 26 -0.28 8.36 1.73
N LYS A 27 -0.92 7.28 2.19
CA LYS A 27 -2.38 7.12 2.18
C LYS A 27 -2.88 6.94 3.61
N LYS A 28 -3.92 7.68 3.98
CA LYS A 28 -4.68 7.40 5.20
C LYS A 28 -5.74 6.34 4.88
N VAL A 29 -5.81 5.31 5.69
CA VAL A 29 -6.73 4.18 5.49
C VAL A 29 -7.40 3.82 6.81
N SER A 30 -8.60 3.27 6.73
CA SER A 30 -9.31 2.68 7.87
C SER A 30 -9.50 1.20 7.61
N LEU A 31 -9.22 0.37 8.63
CA LEU A 31 -9.46 -1.06 8.57
C LEU A 31 -10.47 -1.45 9.64
N GLN A 32 -11.49 -2.21 9.22
CA GLN A 32 -12.45 -2.81 10.14
C GLN A 32 -12.01 -4.24 10.46
N HIS A 33 -11.86 -4.57 11.73
CA HIS A 33 -11.47 -5.89 12.17
C HIS A 33 -12.25 -6.29 13.44
N ASP A 34 -12.14 -7.55 13.82
CA ASP A 34 -12.86 -8.13 14.97
C ASP A 34 -12.30 -7.69 16.33
N GLY A 35 -11.14 -7.02 16.35
CA GLY A 35 -10.42 -6.61 17.56
C GLY A 35 -9.28 -7.54 17.95
N THR A 36 -9.07 -8.63 17.22
CA THR A 36 -7.91 -9.52 17.41
C THR A 36 -6.70 -9.01 16.62
N PRO A 37 -5.46 -9.25 17.10
CA PRO A 37 -4.24 -8.96 16.34
C PRO A 37 -4.20 -9.68 15.00
N GLU A 38 -4.69 -10.91 14.94
CA GLU A 38 -4.73 -11.73 13.72
C GLU A 38 -5.69 -11.11 12.69
N GLY A 39 -6.91 -10.77 13.10
CA GLY A 39 -7.89 -10.12 12.22
C GLY A 39 -7.40 -8.77 11.70
N GLU A 40 -6.72 -7.98 12.55
CA GLU A 40 -6.08 -6.73 12.11
C GLU A 40 -4.95 -6.97 11.10
N SER A 41 -4.11 -7.98 11.33
CA SER A 41 -3.01 -8.36 10.45
C SER A 41 -3.51 -8.84 9.09
N GLU A 42 -4.59 -9.61 9.03
CA GLU A 42 -5.18 -10.08 7.78
C GLU A 42 -5.72 -8.93 6.92
N GLU A 43 -6.41 -7.96 7.55
CA GLU A 43 -6.91 -6.78 6.85
C GLU A 43 -5.77 -5.89 6.36
N LEU A 44 -4.71 -5.72 7.15
CA LEU A 44 -3.50 -5.02 6.72
C LEU A 44 -2.84 -5.69 5.52
N HIS A 45 -2.73 -7.01 5.53
CA HIS A 45 -2.15 -7.77 4.42
C HIS A 45 -2.96 -7.57 3.13
N ARG A 46 -4.29 -7.72 3.19
CA ARG A 46 -5.19 -7.47 2.06
C ARG A 46 -5.09 -6.04 1.53
N LEU A 47 -4.98 -5.06 2.43
CA LEU A 47 -4.78 -3.67 2.03
C LEU A 47 -3.45 -3.48 1.29
N ILE A 48 -2.35 -4.02 1.82
CA ILE A 48 -1.01 -3.89 1.22
C ILE A 48 -1.00 -4.44 -0.20
N GLU A 49 -1.54 -5.65 -0.42
CA GLU A 49 -1.65 -6.23 -1.76
C GLU A 49 -2.49 -5.37 -2.72
N SER A 50 -3.58 -4.77 -2.21
CA SER A 50 -4.43 -3.89 -2.99
C SER A 50 -3.68 -2.62 -3.42
N LEU A 51 -2.90 -2.02 -2.52
CA LEU A 51 -2.09 -0.85 -2.82
C LEU A 51 -0.97 -1.15 -3.83
N GLU A 52 -0.35 -2.32 -3.73
CA GLU A 52 0.62 -2.77 -4.73
C GLU A 52 -0.03 -2.91 -6.12
N LYS A 53 -1.17 -3.59 -6.21
CA LYS A 53 -1.93 -3.72 -7.46
C LYS A 53 -2.35 -2.36 -8.03
N GLU A 54 -2.80 -1.44 -7.18
CA GLU A 54 -3.16 -0.06 -7.55
C GLU A 54 -1.95 0.69 -8.13
N ALA A 55 -0.79 0.61 -7.47
CA ALA A 55 0.43 1.26 -7.92
C ALA A 55 0.91 0.69 -9.28
N ILE A 56 0.88 -0.64 -9.44
CA ILE A 56 1.21 -1.31 -10.71
C ILE A 56 0.24 -0.88 -11.81
N ALA A 57 -1.06 -0.82 -11.54
CA ALA A 57 -2.06 -0.42 -12.53
C ALA A 57 -1.90 1.05 -12.96
N GLN A 58 -1.67 1.96 -12.02
CA GLN A 58 -1.52 3.39 -12.28
C GLN A 58 -0.21 3.74 -12.99
N HIS A 59 0.92 3.19 -12.54
CA HIS A 59 2.24 3.60 -13.02
C HIS A 59 2.89 2.59 -13.96
N GLY A 60 2.46 1.32 -13.95
CA GLY A 60 3.03 0.28 -14.81
C GLY A 60 2.84 0.57 -16.30
N GLN A 61 1.70 1.16 -16.71
CA GLN A 61 1.51 1.58 -18.10
C GLN A 61 2.48 2.71 -18.51
N HIS A 62 2.67 3.69 -17.62
CA HIS A 62 3.59 4.80 -17.83
C HIS A 62 5.04 4.32 -17.99
N TRP A 63 5.45 3.33 -17.21
CA TRP A 63 6.79 2.75 -17.29
C TRP A 63 7.02 1.91 -18.53
N ARG A 64 6.03 1.08 -18.91
CA ARG A 64 6.09 0.32 -20.16
C ARG A 64 6.22 1.25 -21.37
N ALA A 65 5.53 2.41 -21.36
CA ALA A 65 5.67 3.42 -22.39
C ALA A 65 7.09 4.05 -22.46
N GLN A 66 7.83 4.07 -21.35
CA GLN A 66 9.23 4.49 -21.30
C GLN A 66 10.23 3.36 -21.61
N GLY A 67 9.74 2.15 -21.91
CA GLY A 67 10.55 0.99 -22.24
C GLY A 67 11.08 0.20 -21.04
N PHE A 68 10.52 0.40 -19.84
CA PHE A 68 10.79 -0.45 -18.68
C PHE A 68 9.93 -1.71 -18.70
N THR A 69 10.48 -2.79 -18.17
CA THR A 69 9.79 -4.08 -18.04
C THR A 69 9.23 -4.25 -16.62
N ASP A 70 8.28 -5.17 -16.45
CA ASP A 70 7.76 -5.54 -15.13
C ASP A 70 8.89 -6.10 -14.22
N SER A 71 10.02 -6.55 -14.79
CA SER A 71 11.21 -7.02 -14.06
C SER A 71 12.01 -5.89 -13.41
N ASP A 72 11.91 -4.68 -13.94
CA ASP A 72 12.57 -3.47 -13.44
C ASP A 72 11.78 -2.81 -12.31
N ALA A 73 10.47 -3.08 -12.27
CA ALA A 73 9.53 -2.57 -11.30
C ALA A 73 9.77 -3.17 -9.90
N ARG A 74 9.82 -2.31 -8.89
CA ARG A 74 9.89 -2.71 -7.48
C ARG A 74 8.85 -1.92 -6.69
N TRP A 75 8.02 -2.65 -5.96
CA TRP A 75 7.19 -2.09 -4.91
C TRP A 75 7.92 -2.25 -3.56
N GLN A 76 7.84 -1.23 -2.72
CA GLN A 76 8.42 -1.25 -1.39
C GLN A 76 7.46 -0.59 -0.40
N LEU A 77 7.01 -1.36 0.59
CA LEU A 77 6.41 -0.77 1.80
C LEU A 77 7.51 -0.10 2.61
N LEU A 78 7.28 1.16 3.00
CA LEU A 78 8.23 1.90 3.83
C LEU A 78 7.77 1.89 5.29
N THR A 79 6.52 2.27 5.55
CA THR A 79 5.99 2.37 6.93
C THR A 79 4.49 2.13 6.99
N ILE A 80 4.05 1.50 8.07
CA ILE A 80 2.64 1.49 8.50
C ILE A 80 2.61 2.09 9.90
N THR A 81 1.91 3.20 10.07
CA THR A 81 1.82 3.90 11.35
C THR A 81 0.37 3.90 11.83
N PRO A 82 0.06 3.22 12.94
CA PRO A 82 -1.28 3.32 13.54
C PRO A 82 -1.51 4.73 14.07
N LEU A 83 -2.74 5.23 13.93
CA LEU A 83 -3.13 6.58 14.34
C LEU A 83 -4.11 6.58 15.50
N ALA A 84 -5.19 5.80 15.38
CA ALA A 84 -6.22 5.68 16.39
C ALA A 84 -7.05 4.43 16.13
N THR A 85 -7.48 3.77 17.20
CA THR A 85 -8.43 2.67 17.16
C THR A 85 -9.70 3.08 17.88
N SER A 86 -10.84 2.85 17.25
CA SER A 86 -12.16 3.16 17.82
C SER A 86 -13.07 1.93 17.76
N ARG A 87 -13.91 1.75 18.77
CA ARG A 87 -14.94 0.71 18.74
C ARG A 87 -16.12 1.23 17.92
N ARG A 88 -16.55 0.49 16.90
CA ARG A 88 -17.83 0.77 16.24
C ARG A 88 -18.95 0.15 17.06
N SER A 89 -19.94 0.97 17.41
CA SER A 89 -21.25 0.49 17.84
C SER A 89 -21.90 -0.18 16.63
N GLU A 90 -22.38 -1.40 16.78
CA GLU A 90 -23.31 -1.97 15.79
C GLU A 90 -24.58 -1.10 15.79
N PRO A 91 -25.20 -0.87 14.62
CA PRO A 91 -26.43 -0.08 14.53
C PRO A 91 -27.59 -0.69 15.32
#